data_AF-A0A804UKE4-F1
#
_entry.id   AF-A0A804UKE4-F1
#
_cell.length_a   1.000
_cell.length_b   1.000
_cell.length_c   1.000
_cell.angle_alpha   90.00
_cell.angle_beta   90.00
_cell.angle_gamma   90.00
#
_symmetry.space_group_name_H-M   'P 1'
#
loop_
_entity.id
_entity.type
_entity.pdbx_description
1 polymer ?
#
loop_
_entity_poly.entity_id
_entity_poly.type
_entity_poly.pdbx_seq_one_letter_code
_entity_poly.pdbx_strand_id
1 'polypeptide(L)' 'MKGQHVALHDPKPEPGVIGIINTRLSPIQVAQAACEDACSVCLREYVSTPDINIYGDPNFTFPTLSVRCKNGI' A
#
# COMPACT_ATOMS: atom_id res chain seq x y z
N MET A 1 0.30 -3.41 18.64
CA MET A 1 0.96 -4.33 17.68
C MET A 1 0.49 -5.77 17.94
N LYS A 2 -0.57 -6.24 17.27
CA LYS A 2 -0.97 -7.66 17.25
C LYS A 2 -1.10 -8.23 15.83
N GLY A 3 -1.10 -7.37 14.81
CA GLY A 3 -1.34 -7.74 13.41
C GLY A 3 -0.31 -8.72 12.86
N GLN A 4 0.99 -8.55 13.15
CA GLN A 4 2.00 -9.46 12.61
C GLN A 4 1.88 -10.89 13.13
N HIS A 5 1.78 -11.05 14.45
CA HIS A 5 1.64 -12.37 15.06
C HIS A 5 0.41 -13.10 14.52
N VAL A 6 -0.73 -12.41 14.37
CA VAL A 6 -1.94 -12.98 13.79
C VAL A 6 -1.77 -13.30 12.30
N ALA A 7 -1.19 -12.39 11.51
CA ALA A 7 -1.02 -12.55 10.07
C ALA A 7 -0.06 -13.69 9.68
N LEU A 8 0.88 -14.06 10.56
CA LEU A 8 1.73 -15.24 10.35
C LEU A 8 0.96 -16.56 10.37
N HIS A 9 -0.25 -16.58 10.92
CA HIS A 9 -1.10 -17.77 10.99
C HIS A 9 -2.15 -17.82 9.88
N ASP A 10 -2.06 -16.98 8.85
CA ASP A 10 -2.95 -17.05 7.69
C ASP A 10 -2.77 -18.41 6.98
N PRO A 11 -3.84 -19.22 6.82
CA PRO A 11 -3.77 -20.50 6.13
C PRO A 11 -3.47 -20.38 4.62
N LYS A 12 -3.59 -19.18 4.04
CA LYS A 12 -3.34 -18.90 2.62
C LYS A 12 -2.50 -17.62 2.48
N PRO A 13 -1.22 -17.64 2.87
CA PRO A 13 -0.38 -16.46 2.77
C PRO A 13 -0.16 -16.08 1.30
N GLU A 14 -0.12 -14.77 1.04
CA GLU A 14 0.21 -14.30 -0.30
C GLU A 14 1.67 -14.56 -0.67
N PRO A 15 1.96 -14.91 -1.93
CA PRO A 15 3.33 -15.07 -2.39
C PRO A 15 4.17 -13.81 -2.16
N GLY A 16 5.34 -13.97 -1.53
CA GLY A 16 6.24 -12.85 -1.22
C GLY A 16 5.84 -12.04 0.01
N VAL A 17 4.84 -12.48 0.78
CA VAL A 17 4.40 -11.84 2.03
C VAL A 17 4.68 -12.74 3.24
N ILE A 18 5.24 -12.16 4.29
CA ILE A 18 5.56 -12.82 5.58
C ILE A 18 4.78 -12.09 6.68
N GLY A 19 3.61 -12.61 7.02
CA GLY A 19 2.65 -11.93 7.88
C GLY A 19 2.15 -10.64 7.21
N ILE A 20 2.53 -9.48 7.75
CA ILE A 20 2.21 -8.15 7.18
C ILE A 20 3.39 -7.52 6.43
N ILE A 21 4.49 -8.24 6.23
CA ILE A 21 5.68 -7.74 5.50
C ILE A 21 5.62 -8.25 4.06
N ASN A 22 5.64 -7.36 3.07
CA ASN A 22 5.80 -7.72 1.66
C ASN A 22 7.24 -7.47 1.22
N THR A 23 7.86 -8.53 0.70
CA THR A 23 9.27 -8.56 0.33
C THR A 23 9.57 -7.93 -1.03
N ARG A 24 8.52 -7.59 -1.81
CA ARG A 24 8.62 -7.14 -3.20
C ARG A 24 7.77 -5.90 -3.50
N LEU A 25 7.29 -5.20 -2.47
CA LEU A 25 6.42 -4.04 -2.68
C LEU A 25 7.22 -2.84 -3.21
N SER A 26 6.73 -2.24 -4.29
CA SER A 26 7.32 -1.01 -4.83
C SER A 26 6.86 0.21 -4.02
N PRO A 27 7.77 1.10 -3.60
CA PRO A 27 7.41 2.35 -2.94
C PRO A 27 6.53 3.26 -3.79
N ILE A 28 6.66 3.19 -5.12
CA ILE A 28 5.81 3.96 -6.04
C ILE A 28 4.37 3.49 -5.92
N GLN A 29 4.14 2.18 -5.85
CA GLN A 29 2.78 1.64 -5.67
C GLN A 29 2.18 2.01 -4.31
N VAL A 30 2.99 2.02 -3.25
CA VAL A 30 2.56 2.49 -1.92
C VAL A 30 2.15 3.95 -1.96
N ALA A 31 2.99 4.80 -2.57
CA ALA A 31 2.71 6.21 -2.71
C ALA A 31 1.45 6.47 -3.56
N GLN A 32 1.29 5.74 -4.66
CA GLN A 32 0.11 5.83 -5.54
C GLN A 32 -1.18 5.51 -4.77
N ALA A 33 -1.23 4.37 -4.08
CA ALA A 33 -2.41 3.97 -3.31
C ALA A 33 -2.75 4.99 -2.20
N ALA A 34 -1.74 5.48 -1.47
CA ALA A 34 -1.95 6.50 -0.44
C ALA A 34 -2.46 7.83 -1.03
N CYS A 35 -1.96 8.21 -2.21
CA CYS A 35 -2.41 9.39 -2.93
C CYS A 35 -3.85 9.22 -3.41
N GLU A 36 -4.23 8.06 -3.95
CA GLU A 36 -5.61 7.76 -4.37
C GLU A 36 -6.59 7.84 -3.20
N ASP A 37 -6.23 7.28 -2.03
CA ASP A 37 -7.02 7.37 -0.82
C ASP A 37 -7.22 8.83 -0.38
N ALA A 38 -6.14 9.62 -0.37
CA ALA A 38 -6.20 11.04 -0.04
C ALA A 38 -7.05 11.83 -1.05
N CYS A 39 -6.90 11.56 -2.36
CA CYS A 39 -7.68 12.20 -3.41
C CYS A 39 -9.18 11.89 -3.28
N SER A 40 -9.53 10.66 -2.90
CA SER A 40 -10.92 10.26 -2.64
C SER A 40 -11.56 11.08 -1.52
N VAL A 41 -10.80 11.34 -0.45
CA VAL A 41 -11.23 12.25 0.63
C VAL A 41 -11.35 13.68 0.12
N CYS A 42 -10.34 14.20 -0.59
CA CYS A 42 -10.37 15.57 -1.12
C CYS A 42 -11.54 15.82 -2.09
N LEU A 43 -11.83 14.87 -2.98
CA LEU A 43 -12.96 14.96 -3.91
C LEU A 43 -14.30 15.02 -3.18
N ARG A 44 -14.45 14.27 -2.07
CA ARG A 44 -15.67 14.28 -1.26
C ARG A 44 -15.90 15.61 -0.56
N GLU A 45 -14.85 16.21 -0.02
CA GLU A 45 -14.94 17.41 0.81
C GLU A 45 -14.85 18.71 0.01
N TYR A 46 -14.01 18.75 -1.02
CA TYR A 46 -13.63 19.96 -1.74
C TYR A 46 -13.99 19.94 -3.23
N VAL A 47 -14.63 18.87 -3.73
CA VAL A 47 -15.01 18.69 -5.15
C VAL A 47 -13.82 18.84 -6.11
N SER A 48 -12.60 18.69 -5.59
CA SER A 48 -11.36 18.90 -6.33
C SER A 48 -10.21 18.19 -5.63
N THR A 49 -9.18 17.88 -6.41
CA THR A 49 -7.95 17.22 -5.96
C THR A 49 -6.81 17.72 -6.84
N PRO A 50 -5.58 17.88 -6.30
CA PRO A 50 -4.42 18.24 -7.11
C PRO A 50 -4.05 17.12 -8.08
N ASP A 51 -3.39 17.48 -9.18
CA ASP A 51 -2.69 16.52 -10.04
C ASP A 51 -1.44 16.00 -9.32
N ILE A 52 -1.33 14.68 -9.20
CA ILE A 52 -0.23 14.02 -8.50
C ILE A 52 0.66 13.30 -9.51
N ASN A 53 1.95 13.65 -9.52
CA ASN A 53 2.96 12.93 -10.29
C ASN A 53 4.01 12.33 -9.37
N ILE A 54 4.12 11.01 -9.35
CA ILE A 54 5.07 10.27 -8.50
C ILE A 54 6.29 9.89 -9.35
N TYR A 55 7.47 10.20 -8.85
CA TYR A 55 8.75 9.94 -9.51
C TYR A 55 9.57 8.93 -8.71
N GLY A 56 10.30 8.06 -9.40
CA GLY A 56 11.18 7.06 -8.82
C GLY A 56 11.52 5.96 -9.83
N ASP A 57 12.35 5.01 -9.43
CA ASP A 57 12.58 3.78 -10.21
C ASP A 57 11.41 2.80 -10.03
N PRO A 58 10.65 2.46 -11.09
CA PRO A 58 9.53 1.51 -11.01
C PRO A 58 9.94 0.12 -10.56
N ASN A 59 11.20 -0.27 -10.76
CA ASN A 59 11.71 -1.59 -10.41
C ASN A 59 12.32 -1.63 -9.00
N PHE A 60 12.41 -0.49 -8.32
CA PHE A 60 12.96 -0.44 -6.97
C PHE A 60 11.98 -1.06 -5.98
N THR A 61 12.43 -2.12 -5.32
CA THR A 61 11.67 -2.82 -4.28
C THR A 61 12.55 -3.06 -3.06
N PHE A 62 11.96 -2.96 -1.87
CA PHE A 62 12.60 -3.43 -0.64
C PHE A 62 11.53 -4.03 0.28
N PRO A 63 11.89 -4.87 1.26
CA PRO A 63 10.91 -5.40 2.20
C PRO A 63 10.24 -4.28 3.01
N THR A 64 8.92 -4.14 2.88
CA THR A 64 8.15 -3.10 3.60
C THR A 64 6.92 -3.70 4.27
N LEU A 65 6.36 -2.97 5.24
CA LEU A 65 5.08 -3.34 5.83
C LEU A 65 3.96 -3.08 4.82
N SER A 66 3.25 -4.13 4.43
CA SER A 66 1.99 -4.05 3.70
C SER A 66 0.82 -3.79 4.64
N VAL A 67 0.90 -2.70 5.42
CA VAL A 67 -0.27 -2.18 6.13
C VAL A 67 -1.20 -1.52 5.11
N ARG A 68 -2.01 -2.36 4.44
CA ARG A 68 -3.09 -2.00 3.50
C ARG A 68 -2.73 -0.87 2.51
N CYS A 69 -1.97 -1.23 1.49
CA CYS A 69 -2.12 -0.67 0.14
C CYS A 69 -2.55 -1.79 -0.80
N LYS A 70 -3.65 -2.48 -0.45
CA LYS A 70 -4.40 -3.24 -1.45
C LYS A 70 -5.55 -2.36 -1.85
N ASN A 71 -5.66 -2.12 -3.15
CA ASN A 71 -6.81 -1.53 -3.83
C ASN A 71 -8.09 -1.87 -3.06
N GLY A 72 -8.77 -0.83 -2.57
CA GLY A 72 -9.89 -0.99 -1.66
C GLY A 72 -10.95 -1.92 -2.24
N ILE A 73 -11.21 -3.04 -1.56
CA ILE A 73 -12.49 -3.50 -0.99
C ILE A 73 -12.17 -4.47 0.14
#